data_AF-A0A1V8TPR4-F1
#
_entry.id   AF-A0A1V8TPR4-F1
#
_cell.length_a   1.000
_cell.length_b   1.000
_cell.length_c   1.000
_cell.angle_alpha   90.00
_cell.angle_beta   90.00
_cell.angle_gamma   90.00
#
_symmetry.space_group_name_H-M   'P 1'
#
loop_
_entity.id
_entity.type
_entity.pdbx_description
1 polymer ?
#
loop_
_entity_poly.entity_id
_entity_poly.type
_entity_poly.pdbx_seq_one_letter_code
_entity_poly.pdbx_strand_id
1 'polypeptide(L)'
;MAGLNYVAFNQDHSQLAVATTRGLRVYQTDPFELQQQTYEEDISLVEQLFSTSLVALILTPRLLRIVNTKRKSTICELTFHGMVVSLKMNRKRLVIVLEETVFIYDLSNMKMLHSQLTPLNPAGICAVSPNSENNYLALPHYQKSQPGRPTQPAHVPSAIVKETISGD
;
A
#
# COMPACT_ATOMS: atom_id res chain seq x y z
N MET A 1 8.69 -24.16 -15.93
CA MET A 1 7.32 -23.71 -15.55
C MET A 1 7.45 -22.28 -15.04
N ALA A 2 6.49 -21.38 -15.27
CA ALA A 2 6.55 -20.02 -14.71
C ALA A 2 6.15 -20.08 -13.23
N GLY A 3 6.93 -19.46 -12.34
CA GLY A 3 6.62 -19.36 -10.90
C GLY A 3 5.66 -18.21 -10.64
N LEU A 4 4.75 -18.36 -9.69
CA LEU A 4 3.81 -17.32 -9.26
C LEU A 4 4.48 -16.47 -8.17
N ASN A 5 4.50 -15.15 -8.34
CA ASN A 5 5.11 -14.23 -7.37
C ASN A 5 4.05 -13.42 -6.62
N TYR A 6 3.08 -12.85 -7.35
CA TYR A 6 2.07 -11.96 -6.75
C TYR A 6 0.77 -11.98 -7.56
N VAL A 7 -0.35 -11.76 -6.86
CA VAL A 7 -1.69 -11.68 -7.44
C VAL A 7 -2.45 -10.54 -6.78
N ALA A 8 -3.15 -9.74 -7.57
CA ALA A 8 -4.04 -8.71 -7.06
C ALA A 8 -5.20 -8.45 -8.02
N PHE A 9 -6.37 -8.15 -7.45
CA PHE A 9 -7.45 -7.53 -8.22
C PHE A 9 -7.10 -6.07 -8.52
N ASN A 10 -7.63 -5.55 -9.63
CA ASN A 10 -7.73 -4.12 -9.82
C ASN A 10 -8.80 -3.51 -8.90
N GLN A 11 -8.90 -2.18 -8.87
CA GLN A 11 -9.66 -1.41 -7.88
C GLN A 11 -11.18 -1.64 -7.92
N ASP A 12 -11.72 -2.05 -9.06
CA ASP A 12 -13.15 -2.36 -9.25
C ASP A 12 -13.41 -3.86 -9.35
N HIS A 13 -12.40 -4.69 -9.09
CA HIS A 13 -12.45 -6.16 -9.12
C HIS A 13 -12.87 -6.76 -10.48
N SER A 14 -12.82 -5.97 -11.56
CA SER A 14 -13.11 -6.45 -12.92
C SER A 14 -11.95 -7.21 -13.56
N GLN A 15 -10.73 -7.08 -13.02
CA GLN A 15 -9.54 -7.75 -13.52
C GLN A 15 -8.67 -8.31 -12.40
N LEU A 16 -7.92 -9.37 -12.73
CA LEU A 16 -6.94 -10.03 -11.88
C LEU A 16 -5.56 -9.95 -12.55
N ALA A 17 -4.64 -9.22 -11.93
CA ALA A 17 -3.24 -9.19 -12.30
C ALA A 17 -2.48 -10.34 -11.64
N VAL A 18 -1.68 -11.04 -12.43
CA VAL A 18 -0.87 -12.18 -12.01
C VAL A 18 0.57 -11.92 -12.45
N ALA A 19 1.42 -11.62 -11.48
CA ALA A 19 2.85 -11.45 -11.67
C ALA A 19 3.57 -12.79 -11.51
N THR A 20 4.45 -13.09 -12.45
CA THR A 20 5.18 -14.36 -12.52
C THR A 20 6.67 -14.13 -12.77
N THR A 21 7.46 -15.19 -12.64
CA THR A 21 8.89 -15.19 -13.02
C THR A 21 9.14 -15.06 -14.53
N ARG A 22 8.07 -14.98 -15.35
CA ARG A 22 8.16 -14.90 -16.82
C ARG A 22 7.27 -13.81 -17.43
N GLY A 23 6.74 -12.91 -16.61
CA GLY A 23 5.96 -11.75 -17.06
C GLY A 23 4.65 -11.58 -16.32
N LEU A 24 3.83 -10.68 -16.87
CA LEU A 24 2.51 -10.31 -16.36
C LEU A 24 1.42 -11.05 -17.14
N ARG A 25 0.38 -11.51 -16.44
CA ARG A 25 -0.90 -11.91 -17.04
C ARG A 25 -2.02 -11.10 -16.40
N VAL A 26 -2.94 -10.60 -17.23
CA VAL A 26 -4.14 -9.89 -16.76
C VAL A 26 -5.35 -10.66 -17.25
N TYR A 27 -6.18 -11.09 -16.30
CA TYR A 27 -7.43 -11.79 -16.56
C TYR A 27 -8.61 -10.85 -16.32
N GLN A 28 -9.63 -10.91 -17.15
CA GLN A 28 -10.96 -10.42 -16.82
C GLN A 28 -11.64 -11.40 -15.85
N THR A 29 -12.47 -10.91 -14.95
CA THR A 29 -13.14 -11.75 -13.94
C THR A 29 -14.49 -12.31 -14.39
N ASP A 30 -15.18 -11.63 -15.30
CA ASP A 30 -16.48 -12.05 -15.84
C ASP A 30 -16.65 -11.67 -17.32
N PRO A 31 -16.64 -12.64 -18.27
CA PRO A 31 -16.22 -14.03 -18.07
C PRO A 31 -14.73 -14.11 -17.70
N PHE A 32 -14.32 -15.21 -17.06
CA PHE A 32 -12.91 -15.40 -16.69
C PHE A 32 -12.05 -15.71 -17.91
N GLU A 33 -11.35 -14.70 -18.42
CA GLU A 33 -10.60 -14.78 -19.68
C GLU A 33 -9.26 -14.03 -19.61
N LEU A 34 -8.24 -14.56 -20.27
CA LEU A 34 -6.94 -13.89 -20.39
C LEU A 34 -7.04 -12.72 -21.39
N GLN A 35 -6.87 -11.49 -20.89
CA GLN A 35 -6.92 -10.27 -21.71
C GLN A 35 -5.54 -9.86 -22.23
N GLN A 36 -4.51 -10.02 -21.39
CA GLN A 36 -3.18 -9.53 -21.72
C GLN A 36 -2.11 -10.43 -21.13
N GLN A 37 -1.01 -10.62 -21.87
CA GLN A 37 0.17 -11.30 -21.39
C GLN A 37 1.44 -10.62 -21.90
N THR A 38 2.42 -10.46 -21.01
CA THR A 38 3.80 -10.09 -21.35
C THR A 38 4.73 -11.27 -21.09
N TYR A 39 5.95 -11.18 -21.62
CA TYR A 39 6.98 -12.22 -21.51
C TYR A 39 8.31 -11.61 -21.03
N GLU A 40 9.19 -12.45 -20.50
CA GLU A 40 10.62 -12.18 -20.28
C GLU A 40 10.99 -11.21 -19.14
N GLU A 41 10.06 -10.93 -18.23
CA GLU A 41 10.34 -10.13 -17.02
C GLU A 41 9.99 -10.95 -15.76
N ASP A 42 10.88 -10.99 -14.77
CA ASP A 42 10.56 -11.49 -13.43
C ASP A 42 9.89 -10.35 -12.65
N ILE A 43 8.62 -10.52 -12.30
CA ILE A 43 7.81 -9.46 -11.69
C ILE A 43 7.47 -9.89 -10.26
N SER A 44 7.97 -9.15 -9.28
CA SER A 44 7.74 -9.42 -7.86
C SER A 44 6.42 -8.85 -7.34
N LEU A 45 6.05 -7.64 -7.77
CA LEU A 45 4.78 -6.98 -7.44
C LEU A 45 4.18 -6.33 -8.69
N VAL A 46 2.85 -6.29 -8.73
CA VAL A 46 2.09 -5.60 -9.77
C VAL A 46 0.90 -4.87 -9.15
N GLU A 47 0.65 -3.64 -9.61
CA GLU A 47 -0.58 -2.91 -9.33
C GLU A 47 -1.10 -2.28 -10.63
N GLN A 48 -2.38 -2.54 -10.95
CA GLN A 48 -3.05 -1.96 -12.11
C GLN A 48 -3.74 -0.66 -11.74
N LEU A 49 -3.87 0.26 -12.71
CA LEU A 49 -4.82 1.37 -12.60
C LEU A 49 -6.13 1.00 -13.30
N PHE A 50 -7.10 0.52 -12.53
CA PHE A 50 -8.38 0.01 -13.01
C PHE A 50 -8.15 -0.93 -14.20
N SER A 51 -8.98 -0.84 -15.24
CA SER A 51 -8.83 -1.56 -16.51
C SER A 51 -8.11 -0.73 -17.57
N THR A 52 -7.18 0.15 -17.16
CA THR A 52 -6.36 0.93 -18.11
C THR A 52 -5.10 0.17 -18.52
N SER A 53 -4.37 0.70 -19.52
CA SER A 53 -3.08 0.14 -19.93
C SER A 53 -1.90 0.59 -19.06
N LEU A 54 -2.14 1.37 -18.01
CA LEU A 54 -1.09 1.83 -17.10
C LEU A 54 -0.94 0.81 -15.96
N VAL A 55 0.26 0.26 -15.83
CA VAL A 55 0.59 -0.75 -14.82
C VAL A 55 1.90 -0.40 -14.15
N ALA A 56 1.95 -0.56 -12.82
CA ALA A 56 3.14 -0.42 -12.01
C ALA A 56 3.72 -1.80 -11.69
N LEU A 57 5.01 -2.00 -11.96
CA LEU A 57 5.71 -3.28 -11.83
C LEU A 57 6.97 -3.12 -10.98
N ILE A 58 7.21 -4.07 -10.06
CA ILE A 58 8.49 -4.18 -9.35
C ILE A 58 9.27 -5.35 -9.95
N LEU A 59 10.34 -5.04 -10.69
CA LEU A 59 11.17 -6.02 -11.39
C LEU A 59 12.37 -6.47 -10.55
N THR A 60 12.88 -5.56 -9.74
CA THR A 60 13.85 -5.86 -8.69
C THR A 60 13.35 -5.18 -7.42
N PRO A 61 13.76 -5.63 -6.22
CA PRO A 61 13.21 -5.13 -4.96
C PRO A 61 13.13 -3.61 -4.81
N ARG A 62 13.96 -2.84 -5.52
CA ARG A 62 14.07 -1.38 -5.40
C ARG A 62 13.71 -0.60 -6.66
N LEU A 63 13.38 -1.28 -7.76
CA LEU A 63 13.10 -0.65 -9.04
C LEU A 63 11.63 -0.78 -9.40
N LEU A 64 10.92 0.34 -9.36
CA LEU A 64 9.58 0.47 -9.92
C LEU A 64 9.68 0.86 -11.39
N ARG A 65 8.98 0.13 -12.25
CA ARG A 65 8.75 0.47 -13.64
C ARG A 65 7.27 0.71 -13.86
N ILE A 66 6.93 1.88 -14.40
CA ILE A 66 5.57 2.19 -14.85
C ILE A 66 5.54 1.99 -16.36
N VAL A 67 4.65 1.12 -16.83
CA VAL A 67 4.55 0.76 -18.23
C VAL A 67 3.18 1.11 -18.80
N ASN A 68 3.16 1.41 -20.09
CA ASN A 68 1.96 1.34 -20.90
C ASN A 68 1.93 -0.01 -21.62
N THR A 69 1.07 -0.91 -21.17
CA THR A 69 1.02 -2.28 -21.67
C THR A 69 0.51 -2.38 -23.11
N LYS A 70 -0.44 -1.51 -23.49
CA LYS A 70 -0.97 -1.45 -24.85
C LYS A 70 0.09 -0.97 -25.85
N ARG A 71 0.92 0.00 -25.46
CA ARG A 71 2.02 0.53 -26.29
C ARG A 71 3.32 -0.26 -26.13
N LYS A 72 3.39 -1.21 -25.19
CA LYS A 72 4.60 -1.96 -24.84
C LYS A 72 5.81 -1.04 -24.56
N SER A 73 5.56 0.05 -23.85
CA SER A 73 6.56 1.10 -23.61
C SER A 73 6.67 1.42 -22.12
N THR A 74 7.90 1.61 -21.65
CA THR A 74 8.15 2.18 -20.33
C THR A 74 7.80 3.67 -20.32
N ILE A 75 7.01 4.10 -19.35
CA ILE A 75 6.66 5.51 -19.12
C ILE A 75 7.75 6.16 -18.26
N CYS A 76 8.08 5.52 -17.13
CA CYS A 76 9.17 5.95 -16.26
C CYS A 76 9.66 4.80 -15.37
N GLU A 77 10.83 5.01 -14.80
CA GLU A 77 11.42 4.14 -13.78
C GLU A 77 11.79 4.97 -12.57
N LEU A 78 11.54 4.42 -11.38
CA LEU A 78 11.89 5.03 -10.11
C LEU A 78 12.68 4.01 -9.28
N THR A 79 13.86 4.44 -8.82
CA THR A 79 14.73 3.62 -7.96
C THR A 79 14.66 4.14 -6.53
N PHE A 80 14.44 3.23 -5.59
CA PHE A 80 14.32 3.54 -4.17
C PHE A 80 15.56 3.10 -3.39
N HIS A 81 15.76 3.69 -2.22
CA HIS A 81 16.86 3.33 -1.31
C HIS A 81 16.60 2.01 -0.56
N GLY A 82 15.35 1.56 -0.49
CA GLY A 82 14.94 0.32 0.18
C GLY A 82 13.98 -0.51 -0.67
N MET A 83 13.68 -1.71 -0.18
CA MET A 83 12.75 -2.63 -0.86
C MET A 83 11.33 -2.05 -0.86
N VAL A 84 10.69 -2.05 -2.03
CA VAL A 84 9.26 -1.76 -2.17
C VAL A 84 8.49 -2.98 -1.71
N VAL A 85 7.75 -2.83 -0.62
CA VAL A 85 6.94 -3.91 -0.02
C VAL A 85 5.48 -3.84 -0.46
N SER A 86 4.99 -2.67 -0.89
CA SER A 86 3.63 -2.54 -1.41
C SER A 86 3.49 -1.35 -2.37
N LEU A 87 2.58 -1.50 -3.32
CA LEU A 87 2.17 -0.49 -4.28
C LEU A 87 0.66 -0.33 -4.22
N LYS A 88 0.19 0.91 -4.23
CA LYS A 88 -1.24 1.22 -4.37
C LYS A 88 -1.43 2.40 -5.31
N MET A 89 -2.50 2.38 -6.07
CA MET A 89 -2.80 3.48 -6.98
C MET A 89 -4.29 3.78 -7.13
N ASN A 90 -4.58 5.04 -7.43
CA ASN A 90 -5.87 5.51 -7.93
C ASN A 90 -5.62 6.53 -9.05
N ARG A 91 -6.67 7.17 -9.59
CA ARG A 91 -6.53 8.06 -10.76
C ARG A 91 -5.70 9.33 -10.51
N LYS A 92 -5.40 9.67 -9.25
CA LYS A 92 -4.64 10.87 -8.87
C LYS A 92 -3.32 10.57 -8.18
N ARG A 93 -3.18 9.41 -7.53
CA ARG A 93 -2.07 9.11 -6.63
C ARG A 93 -1.47 7.75 -6.92
N LEU A 94 -0.14 7.72 -6.91
CA LEU A 94 0.65 6.50 -6.77
C LEU A 94 1.29 6.52 -5.38
N VAL A 95 1.02 5.48 -4.59
CA VAL A 95 1.54 5.30 -3.25
C VAL A 95 2.51 4.12 -3.27
N ILE A 96 3.73 4.37 -2.78
CA ILE A 96 4.83 3.41 -2.77
C ILE A 96 5.25 3.25 -1.32
N VAL A 97 5.20 2.00 -0.83
CA VAL A 97 5.49 1.66 0.56
C VAL A 97 6.81 0.90 0.59
N LEU A 98 7.79 1.47 1.28
CA LEU A 98 8.96 0.77 1.79
C LEU A 98 8.68 0.33 3.24
N GLU A 99 9.62 -0.40 3.84
CA GLU A 99 9.46 -0.89 5.22
C GLU A 99 9.26 0.24 6.25
N GLU A 100 9.92 1.39 6.10
CA GLU A 100 9.89 2.48 7.08
C GLU A 100 9.50 3.85 6.48
N THR A 101 9.18 3.88 5.18
CA THR A 101 8.86 5.12 4.48
C THR A 101 7.76 4.90 3.46
N VAL A 102 6.84 5.84 3.36
CA VAL A 102 5.83 5.89 2.30
C VAL A 102 6.06 7.11 1.43
N PHE A 103 6.02 6.92 0.12
CA PHE A 103 6.08 7.98 -0.88
C PHE A 103 4.74 8.12 -1.58
N ILE A 104 4.30 9.36 -1.77
CA ILE A 104 3.07 9.69 -2.48
C ILE A 104 3.45 10.54 -3.69
N TYR A 105 3.12 10.06 -4.87
CA TYR A 105 3.35 10.72 -6.15
C TYR A 105 2.04 11.16 -6.79
N ASP A 106 2.10 12.25 -7.54
CA ASP A 106 1.03 12.62 -8.47
C ASP A 106 1.13 11.74 -9.72
N LEU A 107 0.07 11.01 -10.03
CA LEU A 107 0.09 10.08 -11.16
C LEU A 107 0.14 10.79 -12.53
N SER A 108 -0.27 12.06 -12.60
CA SER A 108 -0.33 12.81 -13.87
C SER A 108 1.05 13.23 -14.40
N ASN A 109 1.97 13.55 -13.49
CA ASN A 109 3.28 14.12 -13.81
C ASN A 109 4.44 13.40 -13.10
N MET A 110 4.16 12.35 -12.32
CA MET A 110 5.14 11.58 -11.55
C MET A 110 5.98 12.42 -10.58
N LYS A 111 5.47 13.59 -10.15
CA LYS A 111 6.13 14.39 -9.12
C LYS A 111 5.83 13.81 -7.73
N MET A 112 6.87 13.67 -6.92
CA MET A 112 6.72 13.34 -5.51
C MET A 112 6.01 14.49 -4.79
N LEU A 113 4.87 14.19 -4.17
CA LEU A 113 4.07 15.14 -3.41
C LEU A 113 4.44 15.11 -1.93
N HIS A 114 4.63 13.91 -1.39
CA HIS A 114 4.90 13.73 0.03
C HIS A 114 5.75 12.49 0.28
N SER A 115 6.53 12.54 1.35
CA SER A 115 7.25 11.39 1.90
C SER A 115 7.05 11.42 3.41
N GLN A 116 6.68 10.29 3.98
CA GLN A 116 6.39 10.15 5.41
C GLN A 116 7.09 8.92 5.96
N LEU A 117 7.74 9.07 7.12
CA LEU A 117 8.25 7.93 7.87
C LEU A 117 7.10 7.17 8.53
N THR A 118 7.19 5.85 8.51
CA THR A 118 6.25 4.93 9.16
C THR A 118 6.98 4.07 10.18
N PRO A 119 6.27 3.46 11.14
CA PRO A 119 6.81 2.28 11.83
C PRO A 119 7.22 1.21 10.83
N LEU A 120 8.09 0.29 11.27
CA LEU A 120 8.49 -0.88 10.51
C LEU A 120 7.23 -1.65 10.03
N ASN A 121 7.06 -1.70 8.72
CA ASN A 121 5.92 -2.29 8.02
C ASN A 121 6.41 -3.30 6.97
N PRO A 122 7.02 -4.42 7.39
CA PRO A 122 7.62 -5.39 6.47
C PRO A 122 6.56 -6.11 5.62
N ALA A 123 5.31 -6.15 6.10
CA ALA A 123 4.18 -6.71 5.36
C ALA A 123 3.54 -5.73 4.36
N GLY A 124 4.02 -4.48 4.29
CA GLY A 124 3.50 -3.48 3.34
C GLY A 124 2.02 -3.15 3.52
N ILE A 125 1.50 -3.27 4.74
CA ILE A 125 0.08 -3.04 5.05
C ILE A 125 -0.24 -1.57 4.77
N CYS A 126 -1.17 -1.33 3.85
CA CYS A 126 -1.71 -0.02 3.55
C CYS A 126 -3.03 -0.17 2.78
N ALA A 127 -3.84 0.89 2.78
CA ALA A 127 -5.02 0.97 1.92
C ALA A 127 -5.17 2.37 1.34
N VAL A 128 -5.52 2.46 0.06
CA VAL A 128 -5.78 3.71 -0.65
C VAL A 128 -7.21 3.68 -1.16
N SER A 129 -7.94 4.78 -0.97
CA SER A 129 -9.27 4.94 -1.54
C SER A 129 -9.21 4.94 -3.07
N PRO A 130 -10.03 4.14 -3.77
CA PRO A 130 -10.11 4.19 -5.22
C PRO A 130 -10.80 5.47 -5.72
N ASN A 131 -11.61 6.13 -4.86
CA ASN A 131 -12.30 7.38 -5.18
C ASN A 131 -11.33 8.58 -5.07
N SER A 132 -11.20 9.32 -6.17
CA SER A 132 -10.29 10.46 -6.28
C SER A 132 -10.80 11.77 -5.66
N GLU A 133 -12.07 11.85 -5.29
CA GLU A 133 -12.67 12.94 -4.50
C GLU A 133 -12.45 12.69 -3.02
N ASN A 134 -12.76 11.47 -2.57
CA ASN A 134 -12.55 10.98 -1.21
C ASN A 134 -11.23 10.20 -1.11
N ASN A 135 -10.10 10.90 -1.35
CA ASN A 135 -8.80 10.27 -1.56
C ASN A 135 -8.03 10.08 -0.24
N TYR A 136 -8.45 9.08 0.53
CA TYR A 136 -7.83 8.72 1.81
C TYR A 136 -6.73 7.66 1.63
N LEU A 137 -5.71 7.75 2.49
CA LEU A 137 -4.64 6.75 2.66
C LEU A 137 -4.63 6.31 4.12
N ALA A 138 -4.72 5.00 4.36
CA ALA A 138 -4.59 4.38 5.66
C ALA A 138 -3.23 3.67 5.77
N LEU A 139 -2.48 3.99 6.82
CA LEU A 139 -1.17 3.42 7.13
C LEU A 139 -1.09 3.03 8.61
N PRO A 140 -0.36 1.96 8.95
CA PRO A 140 0.06 1.72 10.32
C PRO A 140 0.81 2.94 10.86
N HIS A 141 0.50 3.32 12.10
CA HIS A 141 1.17 4.40 12.79
C HIS A 141 1.57 3.92 14.18
N TYR A 142 2.63 4.52 14.74
CA TYR A 142 2.99 4.31 16.13
C TYR A 142 1.75 4.56 16.99
N GLN A 143 1.26 3.52 17.68
CA GLN A 143 0.39 3.76 18.81
C GLN A 143 1.25 4.47 19.84
N LYS A 144 0.94 5.75 20.11
CA LYS A 144 1.22 6.27 21.44
C LYS A 144 0.29 5.50 22.35
N SER A 145 0.72 4.35 22.86
CA SER A 145 0.16 3.87 24.11
C SER A 145 0.42 5.01 25.09
N GLN A 146 -0.62 5.80 25.42
CA GLN A 146 -0.56 6.44 26.72
C GLN A 146 -0.40 5.28 27.70
N PRO A 147 0.67 5.22 28.51
CA PRO A 147 0.68 4.27 29.62
C PRO A 147 -0.61 4.59 30.37
N GLY A 148 -1.54 3.63 30.34
CA GLY A 148 -2.88 3.84 30.87
C GLY A 148 -2.72 4.42 32.27
N ARG A 149 -3.30 5.60 32.52
CA ARG A 149 -3.71 5.90 33.89
C ARG A 149 -4.48 4.67 34.33
N PRO A 150 -4.09 3.98 35.42
CA PRO A 150 -4.89 2.88 35.93
C PRO A 150 -6.28 3.47 36.18
N THR A 151 -7.24 3.12 35.33
CA THR A 151 -8.64 3.46 35.56
C THR A 151 -9.02 2.60 36.74
N GLN A 152 -9.04 3.19 37.93
CA GLN A 152 -9.61 2.56 39.10
C GLN A 152 -11.01 2.06 38.68
N PRO A 153 -11.26 0.75 38.70
CA PRO A 153 -12.54 0.26 38.22
C PRO A 153 -13.63 0.84 39.10
N ALA A 154 -14.77 1.21 38.51
CA ALA A 154 -15.82 2.03 39.14
C ALA A 154 -16.37 1.47 40.46
N HIS A 155 -16.09 0.20 40.77
CA HIS A 155 -16.50 -0.47 41.99
C HIS A 155 -15.53 -0.29 43.17
N VAL A 156 -14.35 0.31 42.97
CA VAL A 156 -13.40 0.54 44.08
C VAL A 156 -13.73 1.89 44.71
N PRO A 157 -14.21 1.93 45.97
CA PRO A 157 -14.52 3.18 46.64
C PRO A 157 -13.26 4.03 46.80
N SER A 158 -13.39 5.35 46.59
CA SER A 158 -12.30 6.29 46.86
C SER A 158 -11.99 6.26 48.36
N ALA A 159 -10.71 6.07 48.71
CA ALA A 159 -10.27 6.04 50.10
C ALA A 159 -10.69 7.35 50.79
N ILE A 160 -11.48 7.23 51.87
CA ILE A 160 -11.92 8.35 52.69
C ILE A 160 -10.68 9.00 53.30
N VAL A 161 -10.45 10.28 52.97
CA VAL A 161 -9.46 11.11 53.66
C VAL A 161 -9.96 11.26 55.09
N LYS A 162 -9.30 10.59 56.05
CA LYS A 162 -9.53 10.85 57.48
C LYS A 162 -9.06 12.28 57.76
N GLU A 163 -10.00 13.18 58.04
CA GLU A 163 -9.69 14.47 58.61
C GLU A 163 -8.96 14.28 59.94
N THR A 164 -7.79 14.92 60.05
CA THR A 164 -7.04 14.98 61.30
C THR A 164 -7.81 15.89 62.26
N ILE A 165 -8.53 15.29 63.21
CA ILE A 165 -9.10 16.02 64.33
C ILE A 165 -7.95 16.62 65.13
N SER A 166 -7.86 17.95 65.10
CA SER A 166 -7.05 18.76 66.02
C SER A 166 -7.63 18.57 67.42
N GLY A 167 -6.81 18.10 68.35
CA GLY A 167 -7.17 17.99 69.76
C GLY A 167 -7.11 19.33 70.46
N ASP A 168 -8.06 19.53 71.37
CA ASP A 168 -7.89 20.29 72.62
C ASP A 168 -8.13 19.32 73.79
#